data_AF-A0A7S4CZ16-F1
#
_entry.id   AF-A0A7S4CZ16-F1
#
_cell.length_a   1.000
_cell.length_b   1.000
_cell.length_c   1.000
_cell.angle_alpha   90.00
_cell.angle_beta   90.00
_cell.angle_gamma   90.00
#
_symmetry.space_group_name_H-M   'P 1'
#
loop_
_entity.id
_entity.type
_entity.pdbx_description
1 polymer ?
#
loop_
_entity_poly.entity_id
_entity_poly.type
_entity_poly.pdbx_seq_one_letter_code
_entity_poly.pdbx_strand_id
1 'polypeptide(L)'
;VEVRTGQCPSLQPLSLFGSHVIFDHTNDGWSRHLGDTRHYLYPIHLSGAFLFTPNFAASLYLLLLRFLNRQYEAVFQMAPATVSDTPLTSEEQQIWDQLACLQTDFHPDAHACRLKLSLAMMGDNSVMACPWDMAAEMAQYCRKRAFVSAACRLTVPEETRILQAVAPHPAFRNRLYV
;
A
#
# COMPACT_ATOMS: atom_id res chain seq x y z
N VAL A 1 -8.09 -34.46 -12.31
CA VAL A 1 -8.88 -33.37 -11.71
C VAL A 1 -8.07 -32.10 -11.93
N GLU A 2 -8.42 -31.34 -12.95
CA GLU A 2 -7.63 -30.18 -13.42
C GLU A 2 -7.58 -29.06 -12.38
N VAL A 3 -6.36 -28.62 -12.09
CA VAL A 3 -6.07 -27.41 -11.32
C VAL A 3 -6.36 -26.22 -12.23
N ARG A 4 -7.53 -25.60 -12.05
CA ARG A 4 -7.83 -24.31 -12.68
C ARG A 4 -7.13 -23.22 -11.89
N THR A 5 -5.97 -22.83 -12.38
CA THR A 5 -5.38 -21.51 -12.12
C THR A 5 -6.47 -20.46 -12.37
N GLY A 6 -6.69 -19.58 -11.38
CA GLY A 6 -7.68 -18.52 -11.45
C GLY A 6 -7.44 -17.63 -12.67
N GLN A 7 -8.16 -17.89 -13.75
CA GLN A 7 -8.20 -17.04 -14.92
C GLN A 7 -8.94 -15.76 -14.55
N CYS A 8 -8.26 -14.63 -14.74
CA CYS A 8 -8.87 -13.32 -14.68
C CYS A 8 -9.96 -13.25 -15.77
N PRO A 9 -11.23 -12.99 -15.45
CA PRO A 9 -12.27 -12.86 -16.45
C PRO A 9 -11.90 -11.71 -17.39
N SER A 10 -12.00 -11.94 -18.71
CA SER A 10 -11.68 -10.96 -19.74
C SER A 10 -12.47 -9.67 -19.53
N LEU A 11 -11.83 -8.64 -18.99
CA LEU A 11 -12.42 -7.35 -18.70
C LEU A 11 -12.69 -6.60 -20.01
N GLN A 12 -13.96 -6.29 -20.28
CA GLN A 12 -14.32 -5.29 -21.29
C GLN A 12 -13.82 -3.90 -20.86
N PRO A 13 -13.30 -3.06 -21.77
CA PRO A 13 -12.64 -1.81 -21.40
C PRO A 13 -13.65 -0.66 -21.30
N LEU A 14 -14.22 -0.41 -20.12
CA LEU A 14 -15.02 0.81 -19.89
C LEU A 14 -14.76 1.51 -18.53
N SER A 15 -13.59 1.33 -17.93
CA SER A 15 -13.15 2.23 -16.86
C SER A 15 -11.67 2.57 -17.00
N LEU A 16 -11.33 3.85 -17.15
CA LEU A 16 -9.96 4.38 -17.12
C LEU A 16 -9.21 4.01 -15.83
N PHE A 17 -9.95 3.66 -14.77
CA PHE A 17 -9.41 3.12 -13.53
C PHE A 17 -10.28 1.96 -13.04
N GLY A 18 -9.71 0.78 -12.82
CA GLY A 18 -10.44 -0.35 -12.21
C GLY A 18 -11.00 0.05 -10.84
N SER A 19 -12.31 0.07 -10.72
CA SER A 19 -13.03 0.50 -9.51
C SER A 19 -13.76 -0.64 -8.79
N HIS A 20 -13.71 -1.85 -9.34
CA HIS A 20 -14.45 -2.98 -8.79
C HIS A 20 -13.53 -3.85 -7.95
N VAL A 21 -13.80 -3.88 -6.64
CA VAL A 21 -13.22 -4.84 -5.69
C VAL A 21 -14.24 -5.95 -5.49
N ILE A 22 -13.83 -7.19 -5.69
CA ILE A 22 -14.65 -8.37 -5.42
C ILE A 22 -14.03 -9.08 -4.21
N PHE A 23 -14.82 -9.28 -3.17
CA PHE A 23 -14.41 -10.02 -1.98
C PHE A 23 -14.75 -11.50 -2.17
N ASP A 24 -13.74 -12.37 -2.05
CA ASP A 24 -13.95 -13.80 -2.00
C ASP A 24 -14.08 -14.26 -0.53
N HIS A 25 -15.32 -14.50 -0.12
CA HIS A 25 -15.63 -14.98 1.23
C HIS A 25 -15.43 -16.49 1.39
N THR A 26 -15.11 -17.22 0.32
CA THR A 26 -14.96 -18.68 0.31
C THR A 26 -13.50 -19.13 0.37
N ASN A 27 -12.58 -18.19 0.52
CA ASN A 27 -11.16 -18.49 0.60
C ASN A 27 -10.80 -19.12 1.95
N ASP A 28 -10.78 -20.46 2.00
CA ASP A 28 -10.40 -21.24 3.17
C ASP A 28 -9.00 -20.92 3.69
N GLY A 29 -8.07 -20.53 2.81
CA GLY A 29 -6.72 -20.12 3.18
C GLY A 29 -6.74 -18.85 4.03
N TRP A 30 -7.52 -17.85 3.61
CA TRP A 30 -7.70 -16.61 4.35
C TRP A 30 -8.30 -16.85 5.74
N SER A 31 -9.33 -17.69 5.82
CA SER A 31 -9.98 -18.03 7.10
C SER A 31 -9.05 -18.75 8.07
N ARG A 32 -8.11 -19.56 7.58
CA ARG A 32 -7.15 -20.30 8.45
C ARG A 32 -6.11 -19.38 9.09
N HIS A 33 -5.59 -18.40 8.35
CA HIS A 33 -4.53 -17.53 8.87
C HIS A 33 -5.05 -16.45 9.83
N LEU A 34 -6.35 -16.15 9.84
CA LEU A 34 -7.01 -15.22 10.78
C LEU A 34 -7.06 -15.74 12.23
N GLY A 35 -6.80 -17.03 12.46
CA GLY A 35 -6.90 -17.64 13.79
C GLY A 35 -8.32 -17.53 14.37
N ASP A 36 -8.46 -16.86 15.52
CA ASP A 36 -9.74 -16.61 16.19
C ASP A 36 -10.41 -15.29 15.77
N THR A 37 -9.67 -14.38 15.14
CA THR A 37 -10.20 -13.08 14.70
C THR A 37 -11.16 -13.30 13.52
N ARG A 38 -12.34 -12.68 13.58
CA ARG A 38 -13.32 -12.73 12.47
C ARG A 38 -13.70 -11.34 11.95
N HIS A 39 -13.61 -10.33 12.82
CA HIS A 39 -13.97 -8.96 12.50
C HIS A 39 -13.06 -8.03 13.29
N TYR A 40 -12.62 -6.93 12.66
CA TYR A 40 -11.95 -5.84 13.36
C TYR A 40 -12.98 -4.78 13.75
N LEU A 41 -12.97 -4.38 15.02
CA LEU A 41 -13.80 -3.30 15.53
C LEU A 41 -12.95 -2.04 15.68
N TYR A 42 -13.33 -0.98 14.98
CA TYR A 42 -12.63 0.29 15.00
C TYR A 42 -13.41 1.31 15.84
N PRO A 43 -12.98 1.58 17.08
CA PRO A 43 -13.66 2.57 17.91
C PRO A 43 -13.50 3.97 17.32
N ILE A 44 -14.59 4.73 17.39
CA ILE A 44 -14.67 6.10 16.90
C ILE A 44 -14.66 7.03 18.12
N HIS A 45 -13.86 8.09 18.05
CA HIS A 45 -13.85 9.13 19.08
C HIS A 45 -15.23 9.80 19.16
N LEU A 46 -15.61 10.32 20.34
CA LEU A 46 -16.91 10.98 20.55
C LEU A 46 -17.18 12.17 19.60
N SER A 47 -16.11 12.79 19.08
CA SER A 47 -16.24 13.85 18.06
C SER A 47 -16.66 13.36 16.68
N GLY A 48 -16.68 12.05 16.43
CA GLY A 48 -16.93 11.45 15.11
C GLY A 48 -15.79 11.65 14.09
N ALA A 49 -14.73 12.37 14.45
CA ALA A 49 -13.68 12.77 13.52
C ALA A 49 -12.46 11.82 13.48
N PHE A 50 -12.28 10.98 14.51
CA PHE A 50 -11.11 10.13 14.65
C PHE A 50 -11.51 8.68 14.85
N LEU A 51 -10.76 7.78 14.20
CA LEU A 51 -10.93 6.34 14.28
C LEU A 51 -9.63 5.73 14.78
N PHE A 52 -9.71 4.81 15.75
CA PHE A 52 -8.54 4.16 16.32
C PHE A 52 -8.44 2.71 15.86
N THR A 53 -7.20 2.22 15.79
CA THR A 53 -6.89 0.84 15.42
C THR A 53 -6.48 0.09 16.69
N PRO A 54 -7.19 -0.98 17.10
CA PRO A 54 -6.96 -1.63 18.39
C PRO A 54 -5.66 -2.44 18.44
N ASN A 55 -5.19 -2.91 17.28
CA ASN A 55 -3.95 -3.66 17.11
C ASN A 55 -3.37 -3.41 15.71
N PHE A 56 -2.19 -3.96 15.45
CA PHE A 56 -1.46 -3.78 14.20
C PHE A 56 -2.15 -4.45 13.00
N ALA A 57 -2.64 -5.69 13.14
CA ALA A 57 -3.42 -6.36 12.08
C ALA A 57 -4.62 -5.51 11.63
N ALA A 58 -5.34 -4.90 12.57
CA ALA A 58 -6.46 -4.00 12.28
C ALA A 58 -6.00 -2.72 11.57
N SER A 59 -4.83 -2.16 11.91
CA SER A 59 -4.31 -0.97 11.22
C SER A 59 -3.89 -1.27 9.78
N LEU A 60 -3.22 -2.41 9.56
CA LEU A 60 -2.88 -2.92 8.22
C LEU A 60 -4.11 -3.15 7.37
N TYR A 61 -5.13 -3.83 7.91
CA TYR A 61 -6.36 -4.10 7.18
C TYR A 61 -7.10 -2.82 6.83
N LEU A 62 -7.18 -1.86 7.74
CA LEU A 62 -7.79 -0.57 7.47
C LEU A 62 -7.02 0.22 6.42
N LEU A 63 -5.68 0.20 6.46
CA LEU A 63 -4.84 0.83 5.44
C LEU A 63 -5.15 0.25 4.06
N LEU A 64 -5.21 -1.08 3.94
CA LEU A 64 -5.57 -1.77 2.69
C LEU A 64 -6.96 -1.34 2.19
N LEU A 65 -7.99 -1.37 3.06
CA LEU A 65 -9.34 -0.97 2.68
C LEU A 65 -9.42 0.51 2.25
N ARG A 66 -8.73 1.41 2.94
CA ARG A 66 -8.67 2.83 2.56
C ARG A 66 -7.96 3.01 1.23
N PHE A 67 -6.92 2.23 0.95
CA PHE A 67 -6.22 2.27 -0.33
C PHE A 67 -7.11 1.79 -1.47
N LEU A 68 -7.78 0.64 -1.29
CA LEU A 68 -8.74 0.11 -2.26
C LEU A 68 -9.90 1.09 -2.53
N ASN A 69 -10.34 1.82 -1.51
CA ASN A 69 -11.34 2.87 -1.62
C ASN A 69 -10.78 4.25 -2.04
N ARG A 70 -9.50 4.31 -2.46
CA ARG A 70 -8.81 5.52 -2.94
C ARG A 70 -8.81 6.70 -1.97
N GLN A 71 -8.90 6.42 -0.67
CA GLN A 71 -8.77 7.41 0.40
C GLN A 71 -7.29 7.69 0.67
N TYR A 72 -6.58 8.17 -0.36
CA TYR A 72 -5.12 8.30 -0.34
C TYR A 72 -4.60 9.21 0.77
N GLU A 73 -5.30 10.30 1.08
CA GLU A 73 -4.91 11.18 2.19
C GLU A 73 -4.84 10.44 3.53
N ALA A 74 -5.87 9.64 3.83
CA ALA A 74 -5.90 8.86 5.06
C ALA A 74 -4.82 7.75 5.05
N VAL A 75 -4.59 7.12 3.90
CA VAL A 75 -3.49 6.15 3.73
C VAL A 75 -2.13 6.80 3.98
N PHE A 76 -1.89 7.97 3.38
CA PHE A 76 -0.64 8.71 3.47
C PHE A 76 -0.33 9.12 4.92
N GLN A 77 -1.36 9.50 5.68
CA GLN A 77 -1.25 9.81 7.11
C GLN A 77 -1.02 8.56 7.97
N MET A 78 -1.67 7.44 7.64
CA MET A 78 -1.54 6.18 8.40
C MET A 78 -0.24 5.43 8.13
N ALA A 79 0.37 5.60 6.95
CA ALA A 79 1.53 4.81 6.50
C ALA A 79 2.68 4.73 7.52
N PRO A 80 3.14 5.82 8.18
CA PRO A 80 4.22 5.75 9.15
C PRO A 80 3.90 4.93 10.41
N ALA A 81 2.62 4.81 10.77
CA ALA A 81 2.16 4.04 11.92
C ALA A 81 1.82 2.58 11.56
N THR A 82 1.92 2.22 10.28
CA THR A 82 1.55 0.90 9.76
C THR A 82 2.79 0.14 9.29
N VAL A 83 3.82 0.15 10.14
CA VAL A 83 5.06 -0.62 9.98
C VAL A 83 5.39 -1.34 11.29
N SER A 84 6.02 -2.50 11.18
CA SER A 84 6.43 -3.32 12.30
C SER A 84 7.95 -3.49 12.29
N ASP A 85 8.56 -3.41 13.48
CA ASP A 85 9.95 -3.78 13.77
C ASP A 85 10.08 -5.26 14.20
N THR A 86 8.97 -5.99 14.22
CA THR A 86 8.93 -7.42 14.57
C THR A 86 8.34 -8.26 13.43
N PRO A 87 8.79 -9.51 13.25
CA PRO A 87 8.25 -10.43 12.24
C PRO A 87 6.73 -10.51 12.27
N LEU A 88 6.11 -10.40 11.10
CA LEU A 88 4.65 -10.43 10.97
C LEU A 88 4.09 -11.79 11.38
N THR A 89 2.97 -11.76 12.09
CA THR A 89 2.14 -12.94 12.32
C THR A 89 1.53 -13.43 11.00
N SER A 90 0.99 -14.66 10.98
CA SER A 90 0.31 -15.19 9.79
C SER A 90 -0.86 -14.32 9.34
N GLU A 91 -1.58 -13.71 10.27
CA GLU A 91 -2.71 -12.82 10.01
C GLU A 91 -2.25 -11.51 9.36
N GLU A 92 -1.20 -10.89 9.88
CA GLU A 92 -0.64 -9.65 9.36
C GLU A 92 0.02 -9.86 8.00
N GLN A 93 0.74 -10.97 7.82
CA GLN A 93 1.42 -11.31 6.57
C GLN A 93 0.43 -11.48 5.43
N GLN A 94 -0.69 -12.18 5.61
CA GLN A 94 -1.67 -12.34 4.53
C GLN A 94 -2.31 -11.02 4.11
N ILE A 95 -2.52 -10.08 5.04
CA ILE A 95 -3.06 -8.74 4.75
C ILE A 95 -2.02 -7.94 3.99
N TRP A 96 -0.76 -8.02 4.44
CA TRP A 96 0.36 -7.39 3.79
C TRP A 96 0.54 -7.84 2.34
N ASP A 97 0.43 -9.15 2.09
CA ASP A 97 0.57 -9.70 0.75
C ASP A 97 -0.48 -9.15 -0.23
N GLN A 98 -1.66 -8.74 0.25
CA GLN A 98 -2.68 -8.09 -0.58
C GLN A 98 -2.25 -6.71 -1.09
N LEU A 99 -1.28 -6.04 -0.44
CA LEU A 99 -0.78 -4.75 -0.93
C LEU A 99 -0.12 -4.88 -2.30
N ALA A 100 0.36 -6.07 -2.69
CA ALA A 100 0.88 -6.32 -4.04
C ALA A 100 -0.18 -6.07 -5.13
N CYS A 101 -1.46 -6.30 -4.84
CA CYS A 101 -2.57 -6.03 -5.76
C CYS A 101 -2.75 -4.53 -6.04
N LEU A 102 -2.19 -3.64 -5.21
CA LEU A 102 -2.29 -2.19 -5.37
C LEU A 102 -1.34 -1.62 -6.43
N GLN A 103 -0.43 -2.44 -6.98
CA GLN A 103 0.54 -2.01 -8.01
C GLN A 103 -0.13 -1.53 -9.31
N THR A 104 -1.34 -2.02 -9.60
CA THR A 104 -2.09 -1.63 -10.80
C THR A 104 -2.79 -0.28 -10.66
N ASP A 105 -2.74 0.36 -9.49
CA ASP A 105 -3.28 1.69 -9.29
C ASP A 105 -2.27 2.77 -9.72
N PHE A 106 -2.52 3.35 -10.89
CA PHE A 106 -1.68 4.40 -11.49
C PHE A 106 -2.09 5.83 -11.10
N HIS A 107 -2.93 6.01 -10.09
CA HIS A 107 -3.27 7.35 -9.60
C HIS A 107 -2.02 8.08 -9.06
N PRO A 108 -1.85 9.40 -9.29
CA PRO A 108 -0.71 10.17 -8.76
C PRO A 108 -0.53 10.02 -7.25
N ASP A 109 -1.62 10.12 -6.49
CA ASP A 109 -1.56 9.97 -5.03
C ASP A 109 -1.31 8.52 -4.58
N ALA A 110 -1.65 7.52 -5.41
CA ALA A 110 -1.33 6.13 -5.11
C ALA A 110 0.19 5.90 -5.13
N HIS A 111 0.89 6.47 -6.12
CA HIS A 111 2.36 6.46 -6.14
C HIS A 111 2.94 7.11 -4.89
N ALA A 112 2.37 8.25 -4.46
CA ALA A 112 2.85 8.95 -3.28
C ALA A 112 2.62 8.14 -1.98
N CYS A 113 1.46 7.49 -1.85
CA CYS A 113 1.16 6.61 -0.71
C CYS A 113 2.10 5.41 -0.67
N ARG A 114 2.33 4.75 -1.81
CA ARG A 114 3.27 3.62 -1.91
C ARG A 114 4.69 4.01 -1.52
N LEU A 115 5.15 5.17 -1.97
CA LEU A 115 6.47 5.71 -1.58
C LEU A 115 6.55 6.09 -0.11
N LYS A 116 5.49 6.70 0.45
CA LYS A 116 5.40 7.03 1.88
C LYS A 116 5.49 5.78 2.74
N LEU A 117 4.81 4.71 2.31
CA LEU A 117 4.83 3.42 2.96
C LEU A 117 6.21 2.75 2.83
N SER A 118 6.80 2.73 1.64
CA SER A 118 8.19 2.29 1.40
C SER A 118 9.20 3.02 2.28
N LEU A 119 9.03 4.33 2.48
CA LEU A 119 9.90 5.13 3.33
C LEU A 119 9.85 4.70 4.79
N ALA A 120 8.66 4.36 5.30
CA ALA A 120 8.49 3.86 6.65
C ALA A 120 9.17 2.48 6.83
N MET A 121 9.28 1.68 5.77
CA MET A 121 9.92 0.34 5.79
C MET A 121 11.43 0.36 5.61
N MET A 122 12.02 1.43 5.07
CA MET A 122 13.45 1.49 4.76
C MET A 122 14.38 1.18 5.94
N GLY A 123 13.90 1.29 7.18
CA GLY A 123 14.68 0.97 8.37
C GLY A 123 14.95 -0.53 8.55
N ASP A 124 14.03 -1.40 8.11
CA ASP A 124 14.15 -2.85 8.28
C ASP A 124 13.43 -3.65 7.17
N ASN A 125 14.12 -3.74 6.02
CA ASN A 125 13.64 -4.54 4.89
C ASN A 125 13.66 -6.06 5.16
N SER A 126 14.21 -6.53 6.29
CA SER A 126 14.24 -7.95 6.63
C SER A 126 12.92 -8.45 7.21
N VAL A 127 12.14 -7.54 7.81
CA VAL A 127 10.87 -7.82 8.47
C VAL A 127 9.69 -7.57 7.53
N MET A 128 9.68 -6.45 6.81
CA MET A 128 8.61 -6.07 5.89
C MET A 128 9.17 -5.66 4.53
N ALA A 129 9.28 -6.62 3.63
CA ALA A 129 9.72 -6.34 2.27
C ALA A 129 8.67 -5.53 1.51
N CYS A 130 9.12 -4.48 0.84
CA CYS A 130 8.26 -3.64 0.02
C CYS A 130 7.69 -4.48 -1.16
N PRO A 131 6.37 -4.51 -1.37
CA PRO A 131 5.79 -5.38 -2.39
C PRO A 131 5.97 -4.85 -3.82
N TRP A 132 6.42 -3.61 -4.01
CA TRP A 132 6.61 -2.96 -5.30
C TRP A 132 8.04 -2.44 -5.49
N ASP A 133 8.39 -2.17 -6.75
CA ASP A 133 9.66 -1.54 -7.11
C ASP A 133 9.63 -0.03 -6.75
N MET A 134 10.33 0.32 -5.67
CA MET A 134 10.46 1.68 -5.18
C MET A 134 11.05 2.65 -6.23
N ALA A 135 11.96 2.17 -7.09
CA ALA A 135 12.57 3.00 -8.14
C ALA A 135 11.55 3.32 -9.23
N ALA A 136 10.74 2.34 -9.65
CA ALA A 136 9.65 2.54 -10.59
C ALA A 136 8.59 3.50 -10.05
N GLU A 137 8.20 3.34 -8.77
CA GLU A 137 7.25 4.22 -8.10
C GLU A 137 7.77 5.66 -8.03
N MET A 138 9.05 5.85 -7.66
CA MET A 138 9.65 7.18 -7.60
C MET A 138 9.71 7.85 -8.97
N ALA A 139 9.97 7.09 -10.04
CA ALA A 139 9.97 7.62 -11.40
C ALA A 139 8.57 8.09 -11.82
N GLN A 140 7.52 7.33 -11.49
CA GLN A 140 6.14 7.70 -11.77
C GLN A 140 5.68 8.89 -10.94
N TYR A 141 6.04 8.94 -9.66
CA TYR A 141 5.77 10.08 -8.79
C TYR A 141 6.40 11.36 -9.34
N CYS A 142 7.68 11.35 -9.73
CA CYS A 142 8.33 12.51 -10.33
C CYS A 142 7.62 12.98 -11.62
N ARG A 143 7.19 12.04 -12.49
CA ARG A 143 6.44 12.38 -13.71
C ARG A 143 5.07 13.01 -13.43
N LYS A 144 4.42 12.58 -12.36
CA LYS A 144 3.05 12.99 -12.00
C LYS A 144 2.99 13.99 -10.86
N ARG A 145 4.12 14.49 -10.36
CA ARG A 145 4.23 15.34 -9.17
C ARG A 145 3.28 16.53 -9.17
N ALA A 146 3.11 17.18 -10.33
CA ALA A 146 2.20 18.32 -10.48
C ALA A 146 0.72 17.96 -10.22
N PHE A 147 0.36 16.69 -10.38
CA PHE A 147 -0.99 16.14 -10.18
C PHE A 147 -1.14 15.43 -8.83
N VAL A 148 -0.10 15.39 -8.00
CA VAL A 148 -0.18 14.85 -6.64
C VAL A 148 -0.83 15.89 -5.74
N SER A 149 -1.91 15.47 -5.08
CA SER A 149 -2.66 16.26 -4.09
C SER A 149 -1.73 16.75 -2.99
N ALA A 150 -1.97 17.96 -2.49
CA ALA A 150 -1.12 18.56 -1.46
C ALA A 150 -1.02 17.69 -0.20
N ALA A 151 -2.13 17.07 0.20
CA ALA A 151 -2.19 16.20 1.38
C ALA A 151 -1.39 14.89 1.24
N CYS A 152 -1.11 14.45 0.01
CA CYS A 152 -0.34 13.24 -0.29
C CYS A 152 1.08 13.55 -0.78
N ARG A 153 1.53 14.81 -0.72
CA ARG A 153 2.83 15.20 -1.25
C ARG A 153 3.93 14.85 -0.26
N LEU A 154 4.95 14.14 -0.74
CA LEU A 154 6.15 13.88 0.04
C LEU A 154 6.87 15.21 0.31
N THR A 155 7.42 15.33 1.52
CA THR A 155 8.27 16.47 1.87
C THR A 155 9.63 16.35 1.17
N VAL A 156 10.33 17.47 0.98
CA VAL A 156 11.66 17.47 0.33
C VAL A 156 12.66 16.50 0.99
N PRO A 157 12.75 16.41 2.33
CA PRO A 157 13.63 15.42 2.97
C PRO A 157 13.26 13.97 2.63
N GLU A 158 11.96 13.67 2.54
CA GLU A 158 11.46 12.33 2.19
C GLU A 158 11.79 11.98 0.75
N GLU A 159 11.56 12.90 -0.18
CA GLU A 159 11.91 12.73 -1.60
C GLU A 159 13.41 12.51 -1.77
N THR A 160 14.23 13.30 -1.07
CA THR A 160 15.68 13.17 -1.09
C THR A 160 16.13 11.81 -0.57
N ARG A 161 15.55 11.36 0.54
CA ARG A 161 15.90 10.06 1.14
C ARG A 161 15.54 8.89 0.22
N ILE A 162 14.37 8.93 -0.41
CA ILE A 162 13.96 7.93 -1.39
C ILE A 162 14.89 7.97 -2.61
N LEU A 163 15.19 9.16 -3.14
CA LEU A 163 16.12 9.32 -4.27
C LEU A 163 17.50 8.77 -3.97
N GLN A 164 18.05 9.00 -2.78
CA GLN A 164 19.34 8.43 -2.37
C GLN A 164 19.30 6.90 -2.32
N ALA A 165 18.19 6.32 -1.84
CA ALA A 165 18.01 4.88 -1.80
C ALA A 165 17.89 4.25 -3.21
N VAL A 166 17.23 4.93 -4.15
CA VAL A 166 17.01 4.41 -5.51
C VAL A 166 18.02 4.91 -6.56
N ALA A 167 18.91 5.85 -6.21
CA ALA A 167 19.91 6.42 -7.11
C ALA A 167 20.81 5.40 -7.85
N PRO A 168 21.20 4.25 -7.25
CA PRO A 168 21.95 3.21 -7.97
C PRO A 168 21.18 2.61 -9.14
N HIS A 169 19.85 2.80 -9.21
CA HIS A 169 18.99 2.23 -10.23
C HIS A 169 19.20 2.94 -11.59
N PRO A 170 19.27 2.20 -12.72
CA PRO A 170 19.57 2.76 -14.05
C PRO A 170 18.62 3.88 -14.48
N ALA A 171 17.37 3.87 -13.98
CA ALA A 171 16.38 4.92 -14.26
C ALA A 171 16.77 6.33 -13.76
N PHE A 172 17.64 6.43 -12.76
CA PHE A 172 18.04 7.70 -12.13
C PHE A 172 19.48 8.11 -12.43
N ARG A 173 20.27 7.23 -13.06
CA ARG A 173 21.70 7.40 -13.31
C ARG A 173 22.06 8.62 -14.20
N ASN A 174 21.13 9.08 -15.05
CA ASN A 174 21.33 10.21 -15.97
C ASN A 174 20.59 11.50 -15.56
N ARG A 175 19.97 11.56 -14.38
CA ARG A 175 19.13 12.71 -13.95
C ARG A 175 19.67 13.49 -12.75
N LEU A 176 20.81 13.07 -12.19
CA LEU A 176 21.44 13.71 -11.03
C LEU A 176 22.62 14.65 -11.40
N TYR A 177 22.80 14.94 -12.70
CA TYR A 177 23.80 15.87 -13.22
C TYR A 177 23.13 17.00 -14.02
N VAL A 178 22.29 17.80 -13.37
CA VAL A 178 21.92 19.16 -13.81
C VAL A 178 21.78 20.03 -12.57
#